data_AF-A0A8J7FKF3-F1
#
_entry.id   AF-A0A8J7FKF3-F1
#
_cell.length_a   1.000
_cell.length_b   1.000
_cell.length_c   1.000
_cell.angle_alpha   90.00
_cell.angle_beta   90.00
_cell.angle_gamma   90.00
#
_symmetry.space_group_name_H-M   'P 1'
#
loop_
_entity.id
_entity.type
_entity.pdbx_description
1 polymer ?
#
loop_
_entity_poly.entity_id
_entity_poly.type
_entity_poly.pdbx_seq_one_letter_code
_entity_poly.pdbx_strand_id
1 'polypeptide(L)'
;MGPKPLPPKPNDLFRQRLDELVNLRHPLVQLAEHIDWSVFEREWAGLFPSQRGRPALPPRLIAGLLYLQHTFDLSDDDVVWGWVENPYWQLFCGETWFQHQPPIDPSSLTRWRKRIGEEGLEWLLTQTIRAAESTGVVKRQSFDKVIV
;
A
#
# COMPACT_ATOMS: atom_id res chain seq x y z
N MET A 1 32.50 13.91 -12.76
CA MET A 1 31.81 14.69 -11.71
C MET A 1 30.36 14.22 -11.66
N GLY A 2 29.94 13.55 -10.60
CA GLY A 2 28.54 13.15 -10.42
C GLY A 2 27.65 14.34 -10.06
N PRO A 3 26.32 14.26 -10.27
CA PRO A 3 25.42 15.34 -9.89
C PRO A 3 25.52 15.58 -8.39
N LYS A 4 25.67 16.87 -8.01
CA LYS A 4 25.70 17.31 -6.62
C LYS A 4 24.39 16.89 -5.94
N PRO A 5 24.42 16.26 -4.75
CA PRO A 5 23.19 15.95 -4.02
C PRO A 5 22.41 17.23 -3.80
N LEU A 6 21.12 17.20 -4.15
CA LEU A 6 20.22 18.33 -3.93
C LEU A 6 20.25 18.68 -2.44
N PRO A 7 20.36 19.97 -2.07
CA PRO A 7 20.30 20.37 -0.67
C PRO A 7 18.94 19.92 -0.09
N PRO A 8 18.90 19.47 1.17
CA PRO A 8 17.64 19.13 1.83
C PRO A 8 16.73 20.36 1.77
N LYS A 9 15.47 20.15 1.36
CA LYS A 9 14.51 21.25 1.28
C LYS A 9 14.23 21.75 2.71
N PRO A 10 14.11 23.07 2.94
CA PRO A 10 13.92 23.66 4.28
C PRO A 10 12.69 23.15 5.07
N ASN A 11 11.78 22.41 4.43
CA ASN A 11 10.53 21.93 5.03
C ASN A 11 10.62 20.54 5.70
N ASP A 12 11.79 19.91 5.77
CA ASP A 12 11.92 18.57 6.37
C ASP A 12 11.67 18.54 7.88
N LEU A 13 11.69 19.71 8.55
CA LEU A 13 11.38 19.86 9.98
C LEU A 13 9.88 19.80 10.31
N PHE A 14 8.98 19.94 9.32
CA PHE A 14 7.53 20.03 9.52
C PHE A 14 6.73 18.95 8.78
N ARG A 15 7.37 17.83 8.44
CA ARG A 15 6.63 16.70 7.87
C ARG A 15 5.67 16.16 8.93
N GLN A 16 4.41 15.95 8.56
CA GLN A 16 3.42 15.40 9.48
C GLN A 16 3.56 13.88 9.52
N ARG A 17 3.83 13.30 10.70
CA ARG A 17 3.90 11.84 10.83
C ARG A 17 2.50 11.25 10.72
N LEU A 18 2.38 10.14 10.01
CA LEU A 18 1.07 9.51 9.81
C LEU A 18 0.50 8.94 11.11
N ASP A 19 1.33 8.40 12.00
CA ASP A 19 0.92 7.88 13.31
C ASP A 19 0.42 8.97 14.28
N GLU A 20 0.73 10.23 14.02
CA GLU A 20 0.17 11.38 14.76
C GLU A 20 -1.15 11.89 14.14
N LEU A 21 -1.44 11.53 12.88
CA LEU A 21 -2.64 11.97 12.15
C LEU A 21 -3.80 10.97 12.20
N VAL A 22 -3.51 9.68 12.42
CA VAL A 22 -4.50 8.61 12.38
C VAL A 22 -4.85 8.08 13.76
N ASN A 23 -6.07 7.56 13.91
CA ASN A 23 -6.39 6.73 15.07
C ASN A 23 -5.74 5.34 14.91
N LEU A 24 -4.74 5.03 15.75
CA LEU A 24 -4.05 3.73 15.70
C LEU A 24 -4.97 2.53 15.92
N ARG A 25 -6.12 2.72 16.60
CA ARG A 25 -7.13 1.68 16.79
C ARG A 25 -8.05 1.48 15.58
N HIS A 26 -7.87 2.25 14.52
CA HIS A 26 -8.66 2.10 13.31
C HIS A 26 -8.40 0.71 12.68
N PRO A 27 -9.44 -0.02 12.22
CA PRO A 27 -9.28 -1.38 11.71
C PRO A 27 -8.23 -1.54 10.61
N LEU A 28 -8.12 -0.57 9.70
CA LEU A 28 -7.10 -0.59 8.64
C LEU A 28 -5.67 -0.46 9.19
N VAL A 29 -5.48 0.33 10.25
CA VAL A 29 -4.15 0.51 10.89
C VAL A 29 -3.77 -0.78 11.61
N GLN A 30 -4.70 -1.34 12.39
CA GLN A 30 -4.51 -2.62 13.05
C GLN A 30 -4.22 -3.73 12.02
N LEU A 31 -4.97 -3.79 10.92
CA LEU A 31 -4.70 -4.75 9.85
C LEU A 31 -3.27 -4.59 9.30
N ALA A 32 -2.82 -3.37 9.04
CA ALA A 32 -1.45 -3.11 8.57
C ALA A 32 -0.37 -3.57 9.56
N GLU A 33 -0.62 -3.49 10.87
CA GLU A 33 0.33 -3.97 11.90
C GLU A 33 0.44 -5.51 11.91
N HIS A 34 -0.63 -6.21 11.54
CA HIS A 34 -0.72 -7.66 11.59
C HIS A 34 -0.35 -8.38 10.28
N ILE A 35 -0.28 -7.66 9.16
CA ILE A 35 0.19 -8.23 7.89
C ILE A 35 1.71 -8.43 7.94
N ASP A 36 2.18 -9.64 7.65
CA ASP A 36 3.61 -9.91 7.43
C ASP A 36 4.04 -9.38 6.05
N TRP A 37 4.34 -8.09 5.99
CA TRP A 37 4.80 -7.42 4.77
C TRP A 37 6.10 -7.99 4.22
N SER A 38 6.91 -8.68 5.04
CA SER A 38 8.17 -9.29 4.59
C SER A 38 7.95 -10.41 3.57
N VAL A 39 6.78 -11.05 3.59
CA VAL A 39 6.41 -12.06 2.59
C VAL A 39 6.27 -11.42 1.21
N PHE A 40 5.63 -10.25 1.12
CA PHE A 40 5.50 -9.52 -0.14
C PHE A 40 6.85 -9.08 -0.69
N GLU A 41 7.75 -8.62 0.19
CA GLU A 41 9.13 -8.28 -0.21
C GLU A 41 9.86 -9.48 -0.80
N ARG A 42 9.68 -10.69 -0.26
CA ARG A 42 10.30 -11.91 -0.78
C ARG A 42 9.66 -12.41 -2.07
N GLU A 43 8.34 -12.60 -2.06
CA GLU A 43 7.60 -13.21 -3.17
C GLU A 43 7.55 -12.29 -4.39
N TRP A 44 7.50 -10.98 -4.18
CA TRP A 44 7.41 -10.02 -5.27
C TRP A 44 8.75 -9.39 -5.64
N ALA A 45 9.87 -9.71 -4.95
CA ALA A 45 11.20 -9.19 -5.27
C ALA A 45 11.54 -9.23 -6.77
N GLY A 46 11.19 -10.33 -7.45
CA GLY A 46 11.42 -10.52 -8.88
C GLY A 46 10.51 -9.69 -9.80
N LEU A 47 9.38 -9.20 -9.29
CA LEU A 47 8.41 -8.40 -10.06
C LEU A 47 8.79 -6.91 -10.12
N PHE A 48 9.71 -6.47 -9.26
CA PHE A 48 10.21 -5.08 -9.19
C PHE A 48 11.68 -4.96 -9.66
N PRO A 49 12.00 -5.25 -10.94
CA PRO A 49 13.37 -5.07 -11.42
C PRO A 49 13.74 -3.59 -11.39
N SER A 50 14.80 -3.24 -10.68
CA SER A 50 15.39 -1.90 -10.63
C SER A 50 16.15 -1.63 -11.94
N GLN A 51 15.41 -1.35 -13.02
CA GLN A 51 16.05 -0.90 -14.26
C GLN A 51 16.47 0.57 -14.13
N ARG A 52 17.74 0.77 -13.73
CA ARG A 52 18.54 2.01 -13.75
C ARG A 52 17.79 3.33 -13.48
N GLY A 53 18.04 3.89 -12.29
CA GLY A 53 17.87 5.33 -12.00
C GLY A 53 16.69 5.69 -11.10
N ARG A 54 15.60 4.91 -11.10
CA ARG A 54 14.48 5.05 -10.16
C ARG A 54 14.52 3.92 -9.14
N PRO A 55 14.44 4.20 -7.82
CA PRO A 55 14.25 3.15 -6.82
C PRO A 55 13.05 2.28 -7.19
N ALA A 56 13.17 0.97 -6.99
CA ALA A 56 12.04 0.06 -7.12
C ALA A 56 10.91 0.54 -6.19
N LEU A 57 9.67 0.51 -6.69
CA LEU A 57 8.51 0.81 -5.84
C LEU A 57 8.44 -0.25 -4.72
N PRO A 58 8.17 0.14 -3.47
CA PRO A 58 8.03 -0.84 -2.39
C PRO A 58 6.91 -1.84 -2.69
N PRO A 59 7.13 -3.16 -2.60
CA PRO A 59 6.10 -4.18 -2.68
C PRO A 59 4.87 -3.87 -1.81
N ARG A 60 5.09 -3.38 -0.58
CA ARG A 60 4.01 -2.96 0.33
C ARG A 60 3.11 -1.86 -0.25
N LEU A 61 3.66 -0.89 -0.98
CA LEU A 61 2.87 0.18 -1.60
C LEU A 61 1.90 -0.40 -2.63
N ILE A 62 2.40 -1.26 -3.53
CA ILE A 62 1.57 -1.88 -4.56
C ILE A 62 0.55 -2.83 -3.95
N ALA A 63 0.95 -3.67 -3.00
CA ALA A 63 0.04 -4.56 -2.29
C ALA A 63 -1.07 -3.76 -1.58
N GLY A 64 -0.70 -2.67 -0.91
CA GLY A 64 -1.63 -1.80 -0.23
C GLY A 64 -2.66 -1.17 -1.18
N LEU A 65 -2.21 -0.61 -2.31
CA LEU A 65 -3.09 -0.01 -3.31
C LEU A 65 -4.05 -1.05 -3.93
N LEU A 66 -3.55 -2.23 -4.27
CA LEU A 66 -4.41 -3.30 -4.82
C LEU A 66 -5.44 -3.80 -3.81
N TYR A 67 -5.06 -3.93 -2.54
CA TYR A 67 -6.00 -4.27 -1.47
C TYR A 67 -7.10 -3.22 -1.31
N LEU A 68 -6.73 -1.94 -1.23
CA LEU A 68 -7.68 -0.83 -1.08
C LEU A 68 -8.61 -0.75 -2.28
N GLN A 69 -8.05 -0.87 -3.48
CA GLN A 69 -8.81 -0.88 -4.72
C GLN A 69 -9.88 -1.97 -4.74
N HIS A 70 -9.51 -3.20 -4.38
CA HIS A 70 -10.44 -4.33 -4.35
C HIS A 70 -11.46 -4.20 -3.21
N THR A 71 -11.04 -3.80 -2.01
CA THR A 71 -11.90 -3.70 -0.82
C THR A 71 -12.96 -2.61 -0.95
N PHE A 72 -12.64 -1.51 -1.65
CA PHE A 72 -13.53 -0.36 -1.81
C PHE A 72 -14.14 -0.23 -3.22
N ASP A 73 -13.92 -1.22 -4.10
CA ASP A 73 -14.41 -1.23 -5.49
C ASP A 73 -14.06 0.06 -6.26
N LEU A 74 -12.78 0.41 -6.27
CA LEU A 74 -12.28 1.68 -6.82
C LEU A 74 -11.66 1.52 -8.21
N SER A 75 -11.72 2.58 -9.02
CA SER A 75 -10.92 2.66 -10.25
C SER A 75 -9.42 2.85 -9.95
N ASP A 76 -8.58 2.77 -10.98
CA ASP A 76 -7.13 3.05 -10.85
C ASP A 76 -6.87 4.51 -10.42
N ASP A 77 -7.66 5.46 -10.92
CA ASP A 77 -7.57 6.86 -10.55
C ASP A 77 -8.06 7.10 -9.12
N ASP A 78 -9.23 6.53 -8.76
CA ASP A 78 -9.84 6.76 -7.45
C ASP A 78 -8.97 6.24 -6.31
N VAL A 79 -8.33 5.08 -6.47
CA VAL A 79 -7.46 4.55 -5.42
C VAL A 79 -6.18 5.39 -5.27
N VAL A 80 -5.62 5.89 -6.38
CA VAL A 80 -4.39 6.71 -6.34
C VAL A 80 -4.67 8.09 -5.76
N TRP A 81 -5.76 8.74 -6.16
CA TRP A 81 -6.12 10.06 -5.64
C TRP A 81 -6.71 9.98 -4.23
N GLY A 82 -7.52 8.98 -3.93
CA GLY A 82 -7.97 8.71 -2.57
C GLY A 82 -6.80 8.43 -1.62
N TRP A 83 -5.71 7.82 -2.09
CA TRP A 83 -4.49 7.65 -1.30
C TRP A 83 -3.83 8.99 -0.97
N VAL A 84 -3.84 9.96 -1.89
CA VAL A 84 -3.28 11.31 -1.64
C VAL A 84 -4.09 12.04 -0.57
N GLU A 85 -5.40 11.84 -0.54
CA GLU A 85 -6.31 12.50 0.38
C GLU A 85 -6.39 11.82 1.76
N ASN A 86 -6.03 10.54 1.85
CA ASN A 86 -6.33 9.72 3.04
C ASN A 86 -5.05 9.24 3.79
N PRO A 87 -4.76 9.79 4.99
CA PRO A 87 -3.58 9.37 5.77
C PRO A 87 -3.62 7.90 6.22
N TYR A 88 -4.81 7.31 6.40
CA TYR A 88 -4.93 5.90 6.75
C TYR A 88 -4.45 5.00 5.61
N TRP A 89 -4.70 5.40 4.35
CA TRP A 89 -4.29 4.63 3.17
C TRP A 89 -2.79 4.73 2.94
N GLN A 90 -2.20 5.91 3.18
CA GLN A 90 -0.75 6.11 3.12
C GLN A 90 -0.02 5.26 4.16
N LEU A 91 -0.51 5.25 5.39
CA LEU A 91 0.04 4.42 6.46
C LEU A 91 -0.10 2.94 6.14
N PHE A 92 -1.27 2.51 5.64
CA PHE A 92 -1.49 1.13 5.22
C PHE A 92 -0.45 0.69 4.16
N CYS A 93 -0.23 1.53 3.16
CA CYS A 93 0.78 1.36 2.10
C CYS A 93 2.25 1.50 2.55
N GLY A 94 2.51 1.85 3.81
CA GLY A 94 3.86 1.86 4.39
C GLY A 94 4.57 3.20 4.41
N GLU A 95 3.88 4.30 4.12
CA GLU A 95 4.44 5.63 4.35
C GLU A 95 4.59 5.90 5.84
N THR A 96 5.61 6.69 6.21
CA THR A 96 5.81 7.19 7.57
C THR A 96 5.32 8.63 7.73
N TRP A 97 5.39 9.39 6.64
CA TRP A 97 5.07 10.82 6.59
C TRP A 97 3.95 11.05 5.58
N PHE A 98 3.09 12.02 5.85
CA PHE A 98 2.03 12.36 4.92
C PHE A 98 2.60 12.88 3.58
N GLN A 99 2.09 12.33 2.49
CA GLN A 99 2.48 12.62 1.12
C GLN A 99 1.35 13.37 0.41
N HIS A 100 1.69 14.46 -0.28
CA HIS A 100 0.73 15.29 -1.02
C HIS A 100 0.73 15.02 -2.53
N GLN A 101 1.49 14.03 -2.98
CA GLN A 101 1.67 13.71 -4.39
C GLN A 101 1.37 12.23 -4.61
N PRO A 102 0.77 11.86 -5.75
CA PRO A 102 0.47 10.47 -6.05
C PRO A 102 1.75 9.63 -6.06
N PRO A 103 1.74 8.42 -5.48
CA PRO A 103 2.94 7.60 -5.33
C PRO A 103 3.34 6.96 -6.67
N ILE A 104 2.36 6.78 -7.56
CA ILE A 104 2.49 6.23 -8.91
C ILE A 104 1.51 6.92 -9.86
N ASP A 105 1.75 6.79 -11.16
CA ASP A 105 0.74 7.10 -12.17
C ASP A 105 -0.35 6.01 -12.15
N PRO A 106 -1.66 6.36 -12.17
CA PRO A 106 -2.77 5.40 -12.13
C PRO A 106 -2.66 4.26 -13.14
N SER A 107 -2.21 4.55 -14.38
CA SER A 107 -2.03 3.53 -15.43
C SER A 107 -1.01 2.43 -15.06
N SER A 108 -0.18 2.67 -14.05
CA SER A 108 0.77 1.70 -13.53
C SER A 108 0.07 0.54 -12.80
N LEU A 109 -1.10 0.75 -12.18
CA LEU A 109 -1.85 -0.30 -11.48
C LEU A 109 -2.31 -1.40 -12.44
N THR A 110 -2.80 -1.02 -13.61
CA THR A 110 -3.14 -1.99 -14.68
C THR A 110 -1.94 -2.86 -15.07
N ARG A 111 -0.72 -2.30 -15.15
CA ARG A 111 0.49 -3.09 -15.43
C ARG A 111 0.85 -4.02 -14.27
N TRP A 112 0.66 -3.58 -13.04
CA TRP A 112 0.91 -4.40 -11.85
C TRP A 112 -0.05 -5.57 -11.74
N ARG A 113 -1.36 -5.34 -11.92
CA ARG A 113 -2.35 -6.43 -11.94
C ARG A 113 -2.02 -7.49 -13.00
N LYS A 114 -1.65 -7.07 -14.21
CA LYS A 114 -1.23 -8.01 -15.27
C LYS A 114 0.03 -8.79 -14.92
N ARG A 115 0.96 -8.19 -14.18
CA ARG A 115 2.22 -8.82 -13.79
C ARG A 115 2.06 -9.78 -12.61
N ILE A 116 1.23 -9.42 -11.64
CA ILE A 116 0.91 -10.21 -10.45
C ILE A 116 -0.03 -11.36 -10.82
N GLY A 117 -0.94 -11.15 -11.77
CA GLY A 117 -1.95 -12.12 -12.16
C GLY A 117 -3.07 -12.24 -11.13
N GLU A 118 -4.10 -13.00 -11.50
CA GLU A 118 -5.25 -13.30 -10.62
C GLU A 118 -4.82 -14.09 -9.39
N GLU A 119 -4.01 -15.15 -9.57
CA GLU A 119 -3.45 -15.96 -8.48
C GLU A 119 -2.67 -15.11 -7.47
N GLY A 120 -1.90 -14.13 -7.94
CA GLY A 120 -1.15 -13.24 -7.06
C GLY A 120 -2.04 -12.25 -6.29
N LEU A 121 -3.16 -11.82 -6.87
CA LEU A 121 -4.16 -11.00 -6.20
C LEU A 121 -4.93 -11.80 -5.14
N GLU A 122 -5.37 -13.01 -5.48
CA GLU A 122 -6.01 -13.95 -4.54
C GLU A 122 -5.06 -14.28 -3.38
N TRP A 123 -3.78 -14.51 -3.69
CA TRP A 123 -2.76 -14.75 -2.68
C TRP A 123 -2.61 -13.54 -1.75
N LEU A 124 -2.58 -12.31 -2.28
CA LEU A 124 -2.57 -11.08 -1.49
C LEU A 124 -3.78 -11.00 -0.55
N LEU A 125 -4.98 -11.24 -1.06
CA LEU A 125 -6.21 -11.22 -0.25
C LEU A 125 -6.18 -12.31 0.83
N THR A 126 -5.63 -13.48 0.50
CA THR A 126 -5.42 -14.56 1.48
C THR A 126 -4.49 -14.12 2.61
N GLN A 127 -3.40 -13.41 2.31
CA GLN A 127 -2.50 -12.89 3.35
C GLN A 127 -3.20 -11.86 4.25
N THR A 128 -4.03 -10.97 3.68
CA THR A 128 -4.75 -9.96 4.47
C THR A 128 -5.85 -10.58 5.33
N ILE A 129 -6.55 -11.60 4.84
CA ILE A 129 -7.54 -12.37 5.62
C ILE A 129 -6.86 -13.07 6.80
N ARG A 130 -5.73 -13.76 6.58
CA ARG A 130 -4.97 -14.42 7.65
C ARG A 130 -4.51 -13.43 8.72
N ALA A 131 -4.04 -12.26 8.30
CA ALA A 131 -3.70 -11.18 9.21
C ALA A 131 -4.92 -10.72 10.02
N ALA A 132 -6.07 -10.54 9.37
CA ALA A 132 -7.31 -10.13 10.02
C ALA A 132 -7.83 -11.17 11.03
N GLU A 133 -7.73 -12.47 10.73
CA GLU A 133 -8.07 -13.55 11.68
C GLU A 133 -7.21 -13.48 12.95
N SER A 134 -5.94 -13.13 12.84
CA SER A 134 -5.03 -13.01 13.99
C SER A 134 -5.37 -11.84 14.93
N THR A 135 -6.09 -10.84 14.44
CA THR A 135 -6.48 -9.64 15.21
C THR A 135 -7.69 -9.87 16.12
N GLY A 136 -8.42 -10.99 15.94
CA GLY A 136 -9.67 -11.26 16.67
C GLY A 136 -10.83 -10.31 16.34
N VAL A 137 -10.66 -9.39 15.38
CA VAL A 137 -11.64 -8.36 15.00
C VAL A 137 -12.69 -8.89 14.01
N VAL A 138 -12.46 -10.03 13.36
CA VAL A 138 -13.37 -10.52 12.32
C VAL A 138 -14.35 -11.57 12.83
N LYS A 139 -15.62 -11.19 12.97
CA LYS A 139 -16.73 -12.15 12.89
C LYS A 139 -16.78 -12.67 11.45
N ARG A 140 -16.74 -14.00 11.28
CA ARG A 140 -16.86 -14.73 10.00
C ARG A 140 -17.85 -14.16 8.97
N GLN A 141 -18.91 -13.48 9.41
CA GLN A 141 -19.97 -12.89 8.59
C GLN A 141 -19.55 -11.68 7.73
N SER A 142 -18.40 -11.05 7.96
CA SER A 142 -17.94 -9.90 7.14
C SER A 142 -17.35 -10.30 5.79
N PHE A 143 -17.07 -11.59 5.58
CA PHE A 143 -16.53 -12.10 4.31
C PHE A 143 -17.62 -12.50 3.29
N ASP A 144 -18.90 -12.56 3.70
CA ASP A 144 -20.02 -12.94 2.81
C ASP A 144 -20.35 -11.87 1.75
N LYS A 145 -19.69 -10.71 1.77
CA LYS A 145 -19.88 -9.63 0.78
C LYS A 145 -18.75 -9.49 -0.25
N VAL A 146 -17.73 -10.35 -0.22
CA VAL A 146 -16.53 -10.23 -1.09
C VAL A 146 -16.53 -11.25 -2.24
N ILE A 147 -17.67 -11.90 -2.53
CA ILE A 147 -17.79 -12.78 -3.70
C ILE A 147 -18.99 -12.33 -4.54
N VAL A 148 -18.71 -11.63 -5.65
CA VAL A 148 -19.51 -11.65 -6.88
C VAL A 148 -18.55 -11.60 -8.06
#